data_AF-A0A6B2G379-F1
#
_entry.id   AF-A0A6B2G379-F1
#
_cell.length_a   1.000
_cell.length_b   1.000
_cell.length_c   1.000
_cell.angle_alpha   90.00
_cell.angle_beta   90.00
_cell.angle_gamma   90.00
#
_symmetry.space_group_name_H-M   'P 1'
#
loop_
_entity.id
_entity.type
_entity.pdbx_description
1 polymer ?
#
loop_
_entity_poly.entity_id
_entity_poly.type
_entity_poly.pdbx_seq_one_letter_code
_entity_poly.pdbx_strand_id
1 'polypeptide(L)'
;PDSEELKQWNNLIEENKRGKFLPTFYKCLRHVPSYDLISQNYDRCLDLYMAPRKRKLMALIEPEDLLSKVPDPASLQPFPSWESIAFNGHYCRITYLSVHTSGELLISGDVGGTVIIWENIGVELKRHDFGDSITGLEWSTRSDVFLFAVSFENRLVIMCYDHGNSSFTMRAQKIFGEFLTIESSELQWLCPSNNPSHPSVINVEHKL
;
A
#
# COMPACT_ATOMS: atom_id res chain seq x y z
N PRO A 1 36.48 -5.24 37.22
CA PRO A 1 35.05 -5.42 36.96
C PRO A 1 34.22 -4.49 37.85
N ASP A 2 33.13 -3.96 37.29
CA ASP A 2 32.22 -3.10 38.05
C ASP A 2 31.40 -3.94 39.05
N SER A 3 30.89 -3.29 40.10
CA SER A 3 30.15 -3.96 41.18
C SER A 3 28.84 -4.58 40.68
N GLU A 4 28.23 -3.97 39.67
CA GLU A 4 27.01 -4.47 39.02
C GLU A 4 27.30 -5.67 38.12
N GLU A 5 28.39 -5.63 37.35
CA GLU A 5 28.83 -6.75 36.50
C GLU A 5 29.15 -8.01 37.33
N LEU A 6 29.80 -7.84 38.50
CA LEU A 6 30.07 -8.94 39.43
C LEU A 6 28.80 -9.62 39.94
N LYS A 7 27.77 -8.83 40.26
CA LYS A 7 26.46 -9.36 40.69
C LYS A 7 25.77 -10.10 39.56
N GLN A 8 25.75 -9.52 38.36
CA GLN A 8 25.19 -10.17 37.17
C GLN A 8 25.90 -11.49 36.88
N TRP A 9 27.24 -11.50 36.94
CA TRP A 9 28.04 -12.70 36.73
C TRP A 9 27.76 -13.80 37.75
N ASN A 10 27.63 -13.44 39.04
CA ASN A 10 27.35 -14.41 40.10
C ASN A 10 25.91 -14.97 40.04
N ASN A 11 24.95 -14.19 39.52
CA ASN A 11 23.57 -14.62 39.34
C ASN A 11 23.36 -15.55 38.13
N LEU A 12 24.28 -15.54 37.15
CA LEU A 12 24.21 -16.44 36.01
C LEU A 12 24.51 -17.88 36.42
N ILE A 13 23.75 -18.83 35.84
CA ILE A 13 24.06 -20.26 35.89
C ILE A 13 25.41 -20.51 35.19
N GLU A 14 26.19 -21.46 35.69
CA GLU A 14 27.55 -21.73 35.20
C GLU A 14 27.66 -21.92 33.69
N GLU A 15 26.68 -22.59 33.06
CA GLU A 15 26.64 -22.82 31.60
C GLU A 15 26.49 -21.54 30.78
N ASN A 16 25.86 -20.50 31.34
CA ASN A 16 25.59 -19.23 30.65
C ASN A 16 26.69 -18.19 30.87
N LYS A 17 27.69 -18.49 31.71
CA LYS A 17 28.82 -17.58 31.96
C LYS A 17 29.72 -17.53 30.72
N ARG A 18 30.07 -16.32 30.28
CA ARG A 18 31.00 -16.11 29.15
C ARG A 18 32.45 -16.37 29.59
N GLY A 19 32.79 -17.65 29.78
CA GLY A 19 34.09 -18.10 30.31
C GLY A 19 34.02 -18.55 31.78
N LYS A 20 35.13 -19.12 32.29
CA LYS A 20 35.20 -19.73 33.64
C LYS A 20 35.50 -18.75 34.77
N PHE A 21 36.03 -17.57 34.47
CA PHE A 21 36.35 -16.54 35.47
C PHE A 21 36.13 -15.14 34.89
N LEU A 22 35.92 -14.18 35.79
CA LEU A 22 35.83 -12.78 35.43
C LEU A 22 37.23 -12.13 35.48
N PRO A 23 37.70 -11.43 34.44
CA PRO A 23 39.01 -10.79 34.45
C PRO A 23 39.14 -9.75 35.57
N THR A 24 40.13 -9.91 36.45
CA THR A 24 40.41 -9.02 37.58
C THR A 24 41.76 -8.35 37.45
N PHE A 25 41.83 -7.07 37.81
CA PHE A 25 43.07 -6.31 37.84
C PHE A 25 43.80 -6.49 39.18
N TYR A 26 45.12 -6.68 39.13
CA TYR A 26 46.00 -6.74 40.31
C TYR A 26 47.15 -5.74 40.16
N LYS A 27 47.49 -5.03 41.25
CA LYS A 27 48.51 -3.97 41.23
C LYS A 27 49.93 -4.47 40.90
N CYS A 28 50.27 -5.70 41.30
CA CYS A 28 51.55 -6.32 41.00
C CYS A 28 51.43 -7.86 41.03
N LEU A 29 52.41 -8.56 40.44
CA LEU A 29 52.36 -10.02 40.26
C LEU A 29 52.26 -10.80 41.57
N ARG A 30 52.82 -10.27 42.67
CA ARG A 30 52.78 -10.91 43.99
C ARG A 30 51.38 -10.94 44.61
N HIS A 31 50.46 -10.09 44.14
CA HIS A 31 49.07 -10.06 44.59
C HIS A 31 48.14 -10.98 43.78
N VAL A 32 48.64 -11.64 42.74
CA VAL A 32 47.84 -12.57 41.95
C VAL A 32 47.56 -13.82 42.78
N PRO A 33 46.29 -14.16 43.07
CA PRO A 33 45.94 -15.32 43.87
C PRO A 33 46.18 -16.62 43.10
N SER A 34 46.21 -17.73 43.83
CA SER A 34 46.24 -19.06 43.21
C SER A 34 44.95 -19.29 42.42
N TYR A 35 45.11 -19.87 41.24
CA TYR A 35 44.00 -20.19 40.34
C TYR A 35 43.60 -21.65 40.52
N ASP A 36 42.30 -21.93 40.61
CA ASP A 36 41.81 -23.31 40.71
C ASP A 36 41.92 -24.03 39.36
N LEU A 37 43.10 -24.58 39.12
CA LEU A 37 43.42 -25.32 37.90
C LEU A 37 42.87 -26.74 37.92
N ILE A 38 42.68 -27.33 39.11
CA ILE A 38 42.33 -28.74 39.26
C ILE A 38 40.89 -28.98 38.79
N SER A 39 39.94 -28.18 39.28
CA SER A 39 38.53 -28.30 38.86
C SER A 39 38.41 -28.08 37.35
N GLN A 40 39.10 -27.07 36.81
CA GLN A 40 38.97 -26.74 35.39
C GLN A 40 39.53 -27.80 34.44
N ASN A 41 40.64 -28.43 34.83
CA ASN A 41 41.21 -29.53 34.09
C ASN A 41 40.33 -30.77 34.18
N TYR A 42 39.75 -31.04 35.34
CA TYR A 42 38.80 -32.13 35.52
C TYR A 42 37.58 -31.98 34.60
N ASP A 43 36.93 -30.81 34.60
CA ASP A 43 35.80 -30.53 33.71
C ASP A 43 36.17 -30.67 32.24
N ARG A 44 37.37 -30.19 31.87
CA ARG A 44 37.87 -30.30 30.49
C ARG A 44 38.06 -31.76 30.06
N CYS A 45 38.50 -32.62 30.97
CA CYS A 45 38.61 -34.06 30.73
C CYS A 45 37.22 -34.71 30.60
N LEU A 46 36.24 -34.27 31.39
CA LEU A 46 34.85 -34.71 31.23
C LEU A 46 34.29 -34.29 29.87
N ASP A 47 34.53 -33.06 29.42
CA ASP A 47 34.13 -32.60 28.08
C ASP A 47 34.76 -33.46 26.98
N LEU A 48 36.03 -33.85 27.13
CA LEU A 48 36.70 -34.73 26.16
C LEU A 48 36.11 -36.13 26.11
N TYR A 49 35.69 -36.66 27.26
CA TYR A 49 35.24 -38.03 27.42
C TYR A 49 33.75 -38.18 27.10
N MET A 50 32.91 -37.28 27.61
CA MET A 50 31.45 -37.40 27.56
C MET A 50 30.81 -36.62 26.40
N ALA A 51 31.39 -35.50 25.95
CA ALA A 51 30.71 -34.65 24.98
C ALA A 51 30.76 -35.25 23.55
N PRO A 52 29.64 -35.27 22.82
CA PRO A 52 29.59 -35.76 21.45
C PRO A 52 30.38 -34.83 20.51
N ARG A 53 31.26 -35.41 19.68
CA ARG A 53 32.09 -34.65 18.73
C ARG A 53 31.40 -34.58 17.37
N LYS A 54 31.01 -33.37 16.95
CA LYS A 54 30.43 -33.10 15.63
C LYS A 54 31.32 -32.15 14.83
N ARG A 55 31.59 -32.46 13.56
CA ARG A 55 32.24 -31.53 12.64
C ARG A 55 31.26 -30.39 12.32
N LYS A 56 31.58 -29.17 12.75
CA LYS A 56 30.83 -27.95 12.38
C LYS A 56 31.48 -27.35 11.14
N LEU A 57 30.77 -27.37 10.02
CA LEU A 57 31.15 -26.57 8.85
C LEU A 57 30.74 -25.13 9.13
N MET A 58 31.71 -24.21 9.22
CA MET A 58 31.43 -22.78 9.30
C MET A 58 31.48 -22.24 7.87
N ALA A 59 30.34 -21.80 7.36
CA ALA A 59 30.30 -21.08 6.09
C ALA A 59 30.83 -19.66 6.34
N LEU A 60 31.87 -19.27 5.60
CA LEU A 60 32.37 -17.90 5.57
C LEU A 60 31.50 -17.12 4.58
N ILE A 61 30.31 -16.74 5.02
CA ILE A 61 29.36 -15.95 4.24
C ILE A 61 29.46 -14.52 4.76
N GLU A 62 29.81 -13.60 3.88
CA GLU A 62 29.74 -12.17 4.20
C GLU A 62 28.26 -11.76 4.22
N PRO A 63 27.87 -10.80 5.08
CA PRO A 63 26.47 -10.37 5.17
C PRO A 63 25.91 -9.85 3.83
N GLU A 64 26.78 -9.37 2.94
CA GLU A 64 26.43 -8.89 1.60
C GLU A 64 25.99 -10.02 0.66
N ASP A 65 26.55 -11.22 0.81
CA ASP A 65 26.21 -12.40 -0.02
C ASP A 65 24.80 -12.94 0.29
N LEU A 66 24.21 -12.50 1.42
CA LEU A 66 22.83 -12.84 1.77
C LEU A 66 21.81 -12.11 0.88
N LEU A 67 22.20 -10.98 0.28
CA LEU A 67 21.32 -10.14 -0.53
C LEU A 67 21.47 -10.49 -2.02
N SER A 68 20.35 -10.52 -2.74
CA SER A 68 20.39 -10.66 -4.20
C SER A 68 20.92 -9.39 -4.84
N LYS A 69 21.63 -9.52 -5.96
CA LYS A 69 22.09 -8.39 -6.76
C LYS A 69 20.91 -7.78 -7.53
N VAL A 70 20.33 -6.71 -7.00
CA VAL A 70 19.24 -5.91 -7.64
C VAL A 70 19.88 -4.72 -8.37
N PRO A 71 19.39 -4.31 -9.55
CA PRO A 71 19.88 -3.10 -10.21
C PRO A 71 19.60 -1.86 -9.35
N ASP A 72 20.46 -0.84 -9.47
CA ASP A 72 20.27 0.42 -8.75
C ASP A 72 18.96 1.09 -9.19
N PRO A 73 18.11 1.56 -8.26
CA PRO A 73 16.82 2.16 -8.60
C PRO A 73 16.96 3.43 -9.44
N ALA A 74 18.10 4.14 -9.35
CA ALA A 74 18.41 5.28 -10.19
C ALA A 74 18.46 4.95 -11.69
N SER A 75 18.82 3.70 -12.05
CA SER A 75 18.82 3.25 -13.44
C SER A 75 17.41 3.04 -14.00
N LEU A 76 16.38 2.95 -13.15
CA LEU A 76 14.99 2.69 -13.53
C LEU A 76 14.15 3.97 -13.63
N GLN A 77 14.77 5.15 -13.62
CA GLN A 77 14.06 6.40 -13.84
C GLN A 77 13.50 6.50 -15.26
N PRO A 78 12.31 7.10 -15.46
CA PRO A 78 11.56 7.92 -14.51
C PRO A 78 10.52 7.13 -13.66
N PHE A 79 10.39 7.50 -12.39
CA PHE A 79 9.31 7.08 -11.50
C PHE A 79 8.87 8.27 -10.62
N PRO A 80 7.62 8.30 -10.13
CA PRO A 80 7.14 9.39 -9.28
C PRO A 80 7.93 9.45 -7.96
N SER A 81 8.53 10.61 -7.66
CA SER A 81 9.38 10.81 -6.47
C SER A 81 8.76 11.68 -5.39
N TRP A 82 7.93 12.65 -5.76
CA TRP A 82 7.29 13.60 -4.85
C TRP A 82 5.88 13.91 -5.33
N GLU A 83 5.01 14.29 -4.39
CA GLU A 83 3.64 14.71 -4.68
C GLU A 83 3.62 16.10 -5.32
N SER A 84 3.08 16.23 -6.53
CA SER A 84 3.03 17.50 -7.25
C SER A 84 1.82 18.35 -6.93
N ILE A 85 0.63 17.74 -6.83
CA ILE A 85 -0.66 18.42 -6.74
C ILE A 85 -1.55 17.67 -5.76
N ALA A 86 -2.18 18.42 -4.85
CA ALA A 86 -3.19 17.91 -3.93
C ALA A 86 -4.60 18.35 -4.36
N PHE A 87 -5.49 17.39 -4.55
CA PHE A 87 -6.88 17.62 -4.96
C PHE A 87 -7.78 17.74 -3.71
N ASN A 88 -8.05 18.99 -3.29
CA ASN A 88 -8.80 19.27 -2.07
C ASN A 88 -10.23 19.72 -2.41
N GLY A 89 -11.25 18.93 -2.03
CA GLY A 89 -12.65 19.30 -2.24
C GLY A 89 -13.69 18.30 -1.73
N HIS A 90 -13.30 17.04 -1.52
CA HIS A 90 -14.16 16.02 -0.93
C HIS A 90 -14.41 16.27 0.56
N TYR A 91 -15.63 15.96 1.01
CA TYR A 91 -16.00 16.03 2.42
C TYR A 91 -15.71 14.73 3.15
N CYS A 92 -15.77 13.60 2.43
CA CYS A 92 -15.55 12.28 2.97
C CYS A 92 -14.29 11.63 2.38
N ARG A 93 -13.96 10.44 2.88
CA ARG A 93 -12.86 9.62 2.36
C ARG A 93 -13.11 9.26 0.89
N ILE A 94 -12.12 9.50 0.05
CA ILE A 94 -12.11 9.09 -1.36
C ILE A 94 -11.97 7.56 -1.42
N THR A 95 -12.84 6.91 -2.18
CA THR A 95 -12.86 5.45 -2.38
C THR A 95 -12.39 5.06 -3.77
N TYR A 96 -12.71 5.86 -4.79
CA TYR A 96 -12.38 5.56 -6.17
C TYR A 96 -11.80 6.76 -6.90
N LEU A 97 -10.89 6.47 -7.83
CA LEU A 97 -10.25 7.43 -8.71
C LEU A 97 -10.15 6.81 -10.11
N SER A 98 -10.41 7.59 -11.14
CA SER A 98 -10.27 7.17 -12.53
C SER A 98 -9.73 8.33 -13.38
N VAL A 99 -8.80 8.03 -14.27
CA VAL A 99 -8.19 9.02 -15.18
C VAL A 99 -8.73 8.77 -16.57
N HIS A 100 -9.16 9.83 -17.25
CA HIS A 100 -9.62 9.74 -18.63
C HIS A 100 -8.44 9.41 -19.56
N THR A 101 -8.70 8.73 -20.68
CA THR A 101 -7.67 8.33 -21.66
C THR A 101 -6.86 9.51 -22.22
N SER A 102 -7.40 10.74 -22.19
CA SER A 102 -6.64 11.95 -22.58
C SER A 102 -5.59 12.40 -21.57
N GLY A 103 -5.71 11.99 -20.29
CA GLY A 103 -4.83 12.42 -19.20
C GLY A 103 -5.09 13.84 -18.66
N GLU A 104 -6.06 14.56 -19.22
CA GLU A 104 -6.39 15.94 -18.82
C GLU A 104 -7.43 15.98 -17.69
N LEU A 105 -8.27 14.95 -17.62
CA LEU A 105 -9.38 14.85 -16.68
C LEU A 105 -9.21 13.66 -15.75
N LEU A 106 -9.56 13.89 -14.49
CA LEU A 106 -9.58 12.89 -13.44
C LEU A 106 -10.94 12.95 -12.74
N ILE A 107 -11.53 11.80 -12.43
CA ILE A 107 -12.71 11.74 -11.57
C ILE A 107 -12.35 11.04 -10.28
N SER A 108 -12.95 11.53 -9.21
CA SER A 108 -12.83 10.98 -7.87
C SER A 108 -14.22 10.80 -7.26
N GLY A 109 -14.41 9.73 -6.51
CA GLY A 109 -15.63 9.42 -5.78
C GLY A 109 -15.34 9.21 -4.30
N ASP A 110 -16.19 9.76 -3.43
CA ASP A 110 -16.11 9.57 -1.98
C ASP A 110 -17.20 8.62 -1.43
N VAL A 111 -17.05 8.23 -0.16
CA VAL A 111 -18.06 7.45 0.58
C VAL A 111 -19.38 8.22 0.75
N GLY A 112 -19.34 9.56 0.74
CA GLY A 112 -20.51 10.43 0.92
C GLY A 112 -21.42 10.52 -0.32
N GLY A 113 -21.01 9.90 -1.44
CA GLY A 113 -21.73 9.97 -2.70
C GLY A 113 -21.42 11.20 -3.55
N THR A 114 -20.36 11.92 -3.21
CA THR A 114 -19.81 13.04 -3.99
C THR A 114 -18.89 12.51 -5.08
N VAL A 115 -19.18 12.86 -6.33
CA VAL A 115 -18.30 12.64 -7.48
C VAL A 115 -17.79 14.00 -7.95
N ILE A 116 -16.46 14.16 -7.99
CA ILE A 116 -15.82 15.39 -8.46
C ILE A 116 -14.97 15.08 -9.69
N ILE A 117 -15.21 15.86 -10.74
CA ILE A 117 -14.42 15.92 -11.97
C ILE A 117 -13.38 17.02 -11.79
N TRP A 118 -12.12 16.65 -11.97
CA TRP A 118 -10.96 17.51 -11.82
C TRP A 118 -10.24 17.69 -13.15
N GLU A 119 -9.65 18.86 -13.31
CA GLU A 119 -8.57 19.09 -14.25
C GLU A 119 -7.25 18.59 -13.65
N ASN A 120 -6.31 18.14 -14.49
CA ASN A 120 -4.99 17.65 -14.07
C ASN A 120 -4.16 18.65 -13.21
N ILE A 121 -4.52 19.93 -13.19
CA ILE A 121 -3.87 20.99 -12.38
C ILE A 121 -4.42 21.06 -10.94
N GLY A 122 -5.48 20.31 -10.61
CA GLY A 122 -6.10 20.32 -9.27
C GLY A 122 -7.34 21.19 -9.16
N VAL A 123 -7.87 21.68 -10.27
CA VAL A 123 -9.08 22.51 -10.32
C VAL A 123 -10.33 21.63 -10.36
N GLU A 124 -11.28 21.91 -9.48
CA GLU A 124 -12.61 21.30 -9.51
C GLU A 124 -13.42 21.88 -10.68
N LEU A 125 -13.77 21.04 -11.66
CA LEU A 125 -14.57 21.44 -12.81
C LEU A 125 -16.06 21.25 -12.55
N LYS A 126 -16.43 20.09 -11.97
CA LYS A 126 -17.83 19.77 -11.70
C LYS A 126 -17.97 18.79 -10.55
N ARG A 127 -19.02 19.02 -9.75
CA ARG A 127 -19.42 18.18 -8.63
C ARG A 127 -20.81 17.61 -8.84
N HIS A 128 -20.96 16.34 -8.50
CA HIS A 128 -22.22 15.61 -8.53
C HIS A 128 -22.43 14.93 -7.18
N ASP A 129 -23.52 15.28 -6.51
CA ASP A 129 -23.86 14.72 -5.21
C ASP A 129 -25.00 13.70 -5.39
N PHE A 130 -24.70 12.43 -5.17
CA PHE A 130 -25.65 11.31 -5.26
C PHE A 130 -26.23 10.92 -3.91
N GLY A 131 -25.53 11.21 -2.81
CA GLY A 131 -25.94 10.87 -1.44
C GLY A 131 -25.83 9.39 -1.07
N ASP A 132 -25.43 8.53 -2.01
CA ASP A 132 -25.22 7.09 -1.81
C ASP A 132 -23.74 6.74 -1.88
N SER A 133 -23.30 5.74 -1.11
CA SER A 133 -21.91 5.29 -1.13
C SER A 133 -21.53 4.73 -2.50
N ILE A 134 -20.47 5.28 -3.10
CA ILE A 134 -19.93 4.84 -4.38
C ILE A 134 -19.19 3.51 -4.19
N THR A 135 -19.48 2.52 -5.03
CA THR A 135 -18.86 1.18 -5.04
C THR A 135 -17.92 0.97 -6.24
N GLY A 136 -17.92 1.90 -7.19
CA GLY A 136 -17.13 1.81 -8.40
C GLY A 136 -17.28 3.07 -9.23
N LEU A 137 -16.19 3.46 -9.89
CA LEU A 137 -16.12 4.67 -10.71
C LEU A 137 -15.09 4.44 -11.81
N GLU A 138 -15.50 4.54 -13.07
CA GLU A 138 -14.60 4.33 -14.20
C GLU A 138 -14.98 5.21 -15.40
N TRP A 139 -13.96 5.84 -16.00
CA TRP A 139 -14.08 6.45 -17.33
C TRP A 139 -14.14 5.39 -18.41
N SER A 140 -14.91 5.65 -19.46
CA SER A 140 -14.85 4.84 -20.66
C SER A 140 -13.44 4.88 -21.25
N THR A 141 -12.95 3.72 -21.68
CA THR A 141 -11.66 3.58 -22.37
C THR A 141 -11.58 4.34 -23.70
N ARG A 142 -12.75 4.68 -24.26
CA ARG A 142 -12.90 5.45 -25.49
C ARG A 142 -12.43 6.88 -25.31
N SER A 143 -11.56 7.36 -26.21
CA SER A 143 -11.07 8.74 -26.22
C SER A 143 -11.99 9.71 -26.98
N ASP A 144 -12.99 9.20 -27.68
CA ASP A 144 -13.90 9.98 -28.51
C ASP A 144 -15.20 10.40 -27.82
N VAL A 145 -15.36 10.02 -26.54
CA VAL A 145 -16.50 10.36 -25.70
C VAL A 145 -16.06 10.47 -24.25
N PHE A 146 -16.59 11.46 -23.54
CA PHE A 146 -16.32 11.68 -22.12
C PHE A 146 -17.43 11.03 -21.28
N LEU A 147 -17.52 9.71 -21.37
CA LEU A 147 -18.49 8.92 -20.62
C LEU A 147 -17.83 8.28 -19.41
N PHE A 148 -18.52 8.25 -18.28
CA PHE A 148 -18.08 7.54 -17.10
C PHE A 148 -19.27 6.86 -16.42
N ALA A 149 -18.98 5.74 -15.77
CA ALA A 149 -19.94 4.97 -15.00
C ALA A 149 -19.65 5.14 -13.51
N VAL A 150 -20.71 5.33 -12.74
CA VAL A 150 -20.70 5.36 -11.28
C VAL A 150 -21.59 4.21 -10.80
N SER A 151 -21.02 3.26 -10.07
CA SER A 151 -21.81 2.19 -9.45
C SER A 151 -22.07 2.49 -7.99
N PHE A 152 -23.27 2.11 -7.56
CA PHE A 152 -23.73 2.08 -6.19
C PHE A 152 -24.08 0.63 -5.83
N GLU A 153 -24.69 0.38 -4.67
CA GLU A 153 -25.06 -0.98 -4.27
C GLU A 153 -26.12 -1.61 -5.20
N ASN A 154 -27.18 -0.86 -5.52
CA ASN A 154 -28.33 -1.37 -6.30
C ASN A 154 -28.55 -0.70 -7.65
N ARG A 155 -27.74 0.32 -7.99
CA ARG A 155 -27.91 1.08 -9.23
C ARG A 155 -26.56 1.43 -9.85
N LEU A 156 -26.55 1.56 -11.17
CA LEU A 156 -25.43 2.04 -11.95
C LEU A 156 -25.86 3.27 -12.73
N VAL A 157 -25.07 4.33 -12.65
CA VAL A 157 -25.34 5.61 -13.29
C VAL A 157 -24.29 5.87 -14.35
N ILE A 158 -24.70 5.99 -15.61
CA ILE A 158 -23.81 6.38 -16.72
C ILE A 158 -24.02 7.86 -16.99
N MET A 159 -22.93 8.62 -16.98
CA MET A 159 -22.95 10.06 -17.24
C MET A 159 -22.01 10.45 -18.36
N CYS A 160 -22.39 11.48 -19.10
CA CYS A 160 -21.48 12.18 -20.00
C CYS A 160 -21.10 13.54 -19.43
N TYR A 161 -19.80 13.79 -19.36
CA TYR A 161 -19.25 15.12 -19.12
C TYR A 161 -19.25 15.93 -20.42
N ASP A 162 -19.75 17.17 -20.38
CA ASP A 162 -19.71 18.07 -21.54
C ASP A 162 -18.39 18.84 -21.55
N HIS A 163 -17.49 18.42 -22.44
CA HIS A 163 -16.20 19.09 -22.65
C HIS A 163 -16.33 20.38 -23.50
N GLY A 164 -17.55 20.79 -23.88
CA GLY A 164 -17.80 22.01 -24.65
C GLY A 164 -17.56 21.84 -26.17
N ASN A 165 -17.21 20.64 -26.63
CA ASN A 165 -17.09 20.33 -28.05
C ASN A 165 -18.34 19.57 -28.53
N SER A 166 -19.11 20.22 -29.41
CA SER A 166 -20.38 19.70 -29.93
C SER A 166 -20.25 18.33 -30.62
N SER A 167 -19.10 18.02 -31.22
CA SER A 167 -18.88 16.74 -31.88
C SER A 167 -18.86 15.56 -30.90
N PHE A 168 -18.26 15.73 -29.73
CA PHE A 168 -18.24 14.70 -28.68
C PHE A 168 -19.62 14.54 -28.06
N THR A 169 -20.33 15.64 -27.82
CA THR A 169 -21.69 15.63 -27.27
C THR A 169 -22.66 14.92 -28.22
N MET A 170 -22.57 15.15 -29.52
CA MET A 170 -23.40 14.43 -30.52
C MET A 170 -23.12 12.91 -30.53
N ARG A 171 -21.84 12.50 -30.39
CA ARG A 171 -21.48 11.08 -30.30
C ARG A 171 -22.03 10.43 -29.03
N ALA A 172 -21.89 11.09 -27.89
CA ALA A 172 -22.44 10.61 -26.63
C ALA A 172 -23.97 10.51 -26.70
N GLN A 173 -24.65 11.51 -27.26
CA GLN A 173 -26.11 11.47 -27.47
C GLN A 173 -26.54 10.32 -28.38
N LYS A 174 -25.79 10.04 -29.45
CA LYS A 174 -26.06 8.89 -30.33
C LYS A 174 -25.96 7.57 -29.57
N ILE A 175 -24.90 7.40 -28.77
CA ILE A 175 -24.70 6.21 -27.92
C ILE A 175 -25.85 6.06 -26.93
N PHE A 176 -26.22 7.13 -26.23
CA PHE A 176 -27.35 7.09 -25.31
C PHE A 176 -28.68 6.78 -25.99
N GLY A 177 -28.90 7.30 -27.20
CA GLY A 177 -30.09 7.01 -28.00
C GLY A 177 -30.26 5.54 -28.34
N GLU A 178 -29.17 4.78 -28.51
CA GLU A 178 -29.22 3.33 -28.74
C GLU A 178 -29.70 2.58 -27.49
N PHE A 179 -29.26 2.98 -26.29
CA PHE A 179 -29.67 2.34 -25.03
C PHE A 179 -31.15 2.54 -24.67
N LEU A 180 -31.76 3.65 -25.09
CA LEU A 180 -33.19 3.91 -24.91
C LEU A 180 -34.10 2.87 -25.59
N THR A 181 -33.59 2.16 -26.60
CA THR A 181 -34.39 1.18 -27.36
C THR A 181 -34.41 -0.21 -26.74
N ILE A 182 -33.61 -0.45 -25.70
CA ILE A 182 -33.40 -1.77 -25.12
C ILE A 182 -34.26 -1.91 -23.87
N GLU A 183 -35.45 -2.48 -24.03
CA GLU A 183 -36.25 -2.95 -22.89
C GLU A 183 -35.82 -4.38 -22.53
N SER A 184 -35.25 -4.56 -21.34
CA SER A 184 -34.93 -5.87 -20.78
C SER A 184 -35.86 -6.20 -19.62
N SER A 185 -36.17 -7.48 -19.41
CA SER A 185 -37.08 -7.91 -18.34
C SER A 185 -36.51 -7.65 -16.94
N GLU A 186 -35.19 -7.73 -16.77
CA GLU A 186 -34.47 -7.68 -15.48
C GLU A 186 -33.97 -6.28 -15.10
N LEU A 187 -33.52 -5.48 -16.08
CA LEU A 187 -32.95 -4.14 -15.86
C LEU A 187 -33.89 -3.05 -16.37
N GLN A 188 -34.12 -2.03 -15.54
CA GLN A 188 -34.79 -0.80 -15.97
C GLN A 188 -33.76 0.26 -16.31
N TRP A 189 -33.85 0.75 -17.55
CA TRP A 189 -33.13 1.92 -18.01
C TRP A 189 -34.01 3.15 -17.73
N LEU A 190 -33.74 3.82 -16.62
CA LEU A 190 -34.40 5.07 -16.27
C LEU A 190 -33.66 6.21 -16.98
N CYS A 191 -34.40 6.88 -17.86
CA CYS A 191 -33.92 8.01 -18.64
C CYS A 191 -33.52 9.19 -17.75
N PRO A 192 -32.67 10.09 -18.26
CA PRO A 192 -32.45 11.36 -17.61
C PRO A 192 -33.80 12.07 -17.51
N SER A 193 -34.21 12.42 -16.28
CA SER A 193 -35.31 13.35 -16.10
C SER A 193 -35.10 14.55 -17.03
N ASN A 194 -36.16 15.09 -17.64
CA ASN A 194 -36.14 16.32 -18.46
C ASN A 194 -35.65 17.59 -17.70
N ASN A 195 -34.91 17.44 -16.61
CA ASN A 195 -34.19 18.50 -15.94
C ASN A 195 -33.05 19.00 -16.83
N PRO A 196 -33.09 20.28 -17.26
CA PRO A 196 -32.09 20.86 -18.15
C PRO A 196 -30.68 20.95 -17.55
N SER A 197 -30.50 20.60 -16.27
CA SER A 197 -29.19 20.58 -15.59
C SER A 197 -28.37 19.30 -15.84
N HIS A 198 -29.01 18.17 -16.16
CA HIS A 198 -28.36 16.86 -16.33
C HIS A 198 -28.97 16.04 -17.49
N PRO A 199 -28.82 16.48 -18.75
CA PRO A 199 -29.47 15.84 -19.91
C PRO A 199 -28.87 14.49 -20.36
N SER A 200 -27.83 13.98 -19.68
CA SER A 200 -26.99 12.88 -20.13
C SER A 200 -26.73 11.82 -19.06
N VAL A 201 -27.73 11.57 -18.20
CA VAL A 201 -27.66 10.59 -17.11
C VAL A 201 -28.57 9.42 -17.40
N ILE A 202 -28.03 8.21 -17.40
CA ILE A 202 -28.81 6.98 -17.48
C ILE A 202 -28.65 6.22 -16.18
N ASN A 203 -29.77 5.93 -15.50
CA ASN A 203 -29.78 5.06 -14.32
C ASN A 203 -30.20 3.65 -14.75
N VAL A 204 -29.37 2.68 -14.41
CA VAL A 204 -29.64 1.25 -14.56
C VAL A 204 -29.92 0.69 -13.18
N GLU A 205 -31.17 0.28 -12.96
CA GLU A 205 -31.61 -0.32 -11.70
C GLU A 205 -32.01 -1.77 -11.94
N HIS A 206 -31.65 -2.65 -11.00
CA HIS A 206 -32.16 -4.01 -10.97
C HIS A 206 -33.59 -3.99 -10.46
N LYS A 207 -34.54 -4.57 -11.20
CA LYS A 207 -35.91 -4.74 -10.67
C LYS A 207 -35.87 -5.73 -9.50
N LEU A 208 -36.25 -5.29 -8.32
CA LEU A 208 -36.59 -6.17 -7.20
C LEU A 208 -38.02 -6.71 -7.35
#